data_AF-A0AAJ2BJ17-F1
#
_entry.id   AF-A0AAJ2BJ17-F1
#
_cell.length_a   1.000
_cell.length_b   1.000
_cell.length_c   1.000
_cell.angle_alpha   90.00
_cell.angle_beta   90.00
_cell.angle_gamma   90.00
#
_symmetry.space_group_name_H-M   'P 1'
#
loop_
_entity.id
_entity.type
_entity.pdbx_description
1 polymer ?
#
loop_
_entity_poly.entity_id
_entity_poly.type
_entity_poly.pdbx_seq_one_letter_code
_entity_poly.pdbx_strand_id
1 'polypeptide(L)'
;MRELPPLGKDTVVRLSRQGGFAPLQALSKPREIEFGQYDSAQRGRICSVLERCLPESGEPTQVGRGDQRYFKVELRFRPQPAEQEDELTLLIPEDRAPSELVRLWDKGLV
;
A
#
# COMPACT_ATOMS: atom_id res chain seq x y z
N MET A 1 -15.28 -0.78 -10.44
CA MET A 1 -14.26 -0.05 -9.64
C MET A 1 -13.84 -0.98 -8.52
N ARG A 2 -12.54 -1.06 -8.22
CA ARG A 2 -12.06 -1.84 -7.07
C ARG A 2 -12.31 -1.00 -5.81
N GLU A 3 -12.88 -1.59 -4.76
CA GLU A 3 -13.19 -0.90 -3.51
C GLU A 3 -12.23 -1.36 -2.41
N LEU A 4 -11.96 -0.46 -1.46
CA LEU A 4 -11.18 -0.81 -0.28
C LEU A 4 -12.09 -1.59 0.68
N PRO A 5 -11.68 -2.78 1.16
CA PRO A 5 -12.41 -3.43 2.23
C PRO A 5 -12.37 -2.58 3.52
N PRO A 6 -13.31 -2.81 4.47
CA PRO A 6 -13.28 -2.10 5.74
C PRO A 6 -11.96 -2.29 6.50
N LEU A 7 -11.21 -1.21 6.71
CA LEU A 7 -9.93 -1.26 7.45
C LEU A 7 -10.15 -1.06 8.95
N GLY A 8 -10.03 -2.15 9.71
CA GLY A 8 -10.19 -2.18 11.15
C GLY A 8 -8.91 -1.83 11.92
N LYS A 9 -8.97 -1.81 13.26
CA LYS A 9 -7.77 -1.62 14.11
C LYS A 9 -6.75 -2.76 13.97
N ASP A 10 -7.22 -3.94 13.60
CA ASP A 10 -6.38 -5.12 13.41
C ASP A 10 -5.74 -5.17 12.00
N THR A 11 -5.97 -4.16 11.15
CA THR A 11 -5.38 -4.09 9.81
C THR A 11 -3.92 -3.66 9.89
N VAL A 12 -3.07 -4.37 9.17
CA VAL A 12 -1.67 -3.98 8.94
C VAL A 12 -1.49 -3.60 7.48
N VAL A 13 -0.97 -2.41 7.22
CA VAL A 13 -0.59 -1.95 5.88
C VAL A 13 0.90 -2.04 5.72
N ARG A 14 1.37 -2.83 4.77
CA ARG A 14 2.78 -2.96 4.41
C ARG A 14 3.01 -2.31 3.04
N LEU A 15 3.85 -1.29 3.03
CA LEU A 15 4.13 -0.44 1.88
C LEU A 15 5.60 -0.55 1.50
N SER A 16 5.88 -1.04 0.30
CA SER A 16 7.24 -1.16 -0.22
C SER A 16 7.36 -0.56 -1.61
N ARG A 17 8.54 -0.01 -1.91
CA ARG A 17 8.91 0.40 -3.27
C ARG A 17 9.76 -0.69 -3.91
N GLN A 18 9.39 -1.08 -5.12
CA GLN A 18 9.96 -2.19 -5.88
C GLN A 18 10.39 -1.71 -7.27
N GLY A 19 11.19 -2.54 -7.95
CA GLY A 19 11.70 -2.24 -9.29
C GLY A 19 12.86 -1.25 -9.30
N GLY A 20 13.28 -0.87 -10.50
CA GLY A 20 14.45 -0.04 -10.75
C GLY A 20 15.79 -0.77 -10.50
N PHE A 21 16.83 -0.26 -11.16
CA PHE A 21 18.22 -0.66 -10.91
C PHE A 21 18.74 0.08 -9.66
N ALA A 22 18.30 -0.34 -8.48
CA ALA A 22 18.83 0.19 -7.22
C ALA A 22 20.00 -0.70 -6.75
N PRO A 23 21.17 -0.15 -6.35
CA PRO A 23 22.12 -0.92 -5.56
C PRO A 23 21.40 -1.41 -4.31
N LEU A 24 21.66 -2.65 -3.88
CA LEU A 24 20.97 -3.37 -2.78
C LEU A 24 20.72 -2.55 -1.49
N GLN A 25 21.46 -1.46 -1.26
CA GLN A 25 21.30 -0.56 -0.10
C GLN A 25 20.16 0.47 -0.24
N ALA A 26 19.60 0.70 -1.44
CA ALA A 26 18.57 1.72 -1.69
C ALA A 26 17.13 1.16 -1.73
N LEU A 27 16.96 -0.15 -1.53
CA LEU A 27 15.65 -0.72 -1.20
C LEU A 27 15.35 -0.38 0.26
N SER A 28 14.61 0.70 0.49
CA SER A 28 14.13 1.01 1.83
C SER A 28 13.38 -0.20 2.38
N LYS A 29 13.57 -0.52 3.66
CA LYS A 29 12.71 -1.51 4.32
C LYS A 29 11.24 -1.16 4.09
N PRO A 30 10.37 -2.15 3.84
CA PRO A 30 8.93 -1.93 3.80
C PRO A 30 8.47 -1.18 5.04
N ARG A 31 7.59 -0.20 4.85
CA ARG A 31 6.94 0.50 5.95
C ARG A 31 5.70 -0.28 6.36
N GLU A 32 5.65 -0.66 7.62
CA GLU A 32 4.48 -1.29 8.21
C GLU A 32 3.72 -0.28 9.08
N ILE A 33 2.41 -0.25 8.89
CA ILE A 33 1.48 0.66 9.57
C ILE A 33 0.41 -0.23 10.20
N GLU A 34 0.52 -0.43 11.50
CA GLU A 34 -0.50 -1.11 12.29
C GLU A 34 -1.61 -0.11 12.63
N PHE A 35 -2.81 -0.29 12.06
CA PHE A 35 -3.91 0.65 12.25
C PHE A 35 -4.26 0.84 13.74
N GLY A 36 -4.06 -0.18 14.58
CA GLY A 36 -4.29 -0.13 16.02
C GLY A 36 -3.43 0.89 16.77
N GLN A 37 -2.30 1.33 16.18
CA GLN A 37 -1.41 2.35 16.77
C GLN A 37 -1.85 3.79 16.43
N TYR A 38 -2.82 3.98 15.54
CA TYR A 38 -3.25 5.28 15.03
C TYR A 38 -4.68 5.62 15.47
N ASP A 39 -4.94 6.92 15.68
CA ASP A 39 -6.29 7.40 15.98
C ASP A 39 -7.22 7.33 14.75
N SER A 40 -8.50 7.65 14.93
CA SER A 40 -9.48 7.61 13.83
C SER A 40 -9.19 8.61 12.71
N ALA A 41 -8.64 9.79 13.04
CA ALA A 41 -8.34 10.82 12.05
C ALA A 41 -7.13 10.41 11.18
N GLN A 42 -6.08 9.89 11.80
CA GLN A 42 -4.90 9.35 11.13
C GLN A 42 -5.28 8.16 10.24
N ARG A 43 -6.06 7.21 10.75
CA ARG A 43 -6.56 6.09 9.95
C ARG A 43 -7.41 6.56 8.77
N GLY A 44 -8.28 7.56 8.97
CA GLY A 44 -9.05 8.16 7.90
C GLY A 44 -8.17 8.74 6.78
N ARG A 45 -7.08 9.45 7.14
CA ARG A 45 -6.13 9.97 6.15
C ARG A 45 -5.42 8.85 5.39
N ILE A 46 -4.99 7.79 6.08
CA ILE A 46 -4.38 6.62 5.43
C ILE A 46 -5.39 5.95 4.47
N CYS A 47 -6.64 5.74 4.89
CA CYS A 47 -7.69 5.21 4.02
C CYS A 47 -7.88 6.07 2.77
N SER A 48 -7.95 7.40 2.90
CA SER A 48 -8.08 8.29 1.75
C SER A 48 -6.89 8.22 0.79
N VAL A 49 -5.67 8.00 1.28
CA VAL A 49 -4.50 7.75 0.41
C VAL A 49 -4.67 6.43 -0.35
N LEU A 50 -5.07 5.36 0.35
CA LEU A 50 -5.28 4.05 -0.26
C LEU A 50 -6.42 4.06 -1.29
N GLU A 51 -7.51 4.77 -1.03
CA GLU A 51 -8.63 4.95 -1.96
C GLU A 51 -8.18 5.62 -3.26
N ARG A 52 -7.32 6.64 -3.18
CA ARG A 52 -6.72 7.29 -4.36
C ARG A 52 -5.76 6.39 -5.13
N CYS A 53 -5.25 5.32 -4.51
CA CYS A 53 -4.39 4.34 -5.17
C CYS A 53 -5.19 3.29 -5.95
N LEU A 54 -6.46 3.05 -5.61
CA LEU A 54 -7.31 2.06 -6.28
C LEU A 54 -7.40 2.25 -7.81
N PRO A 55 -7.72 3.46 -8.34
CA PRO A 55 -7.81 3.66 -9.79
C PRO A 55 -6.45 3.55 -10.50
N GLU A 56 -5.35 3.81 -9.79
CA GLU A 56 -3.99 3.74 -10.34
C GLU A 56 -3.37 2.33 -10.25
N SER A 57 -4.01 1.43 -9.51
CA SER A 57 -3.54 0.06 -9.34
C SER A 57 -3.68 -0.74 -10.64
N GLY A 58 -2.67 -1.55 -10.94
CA GLY A 58 -2.63 -2.38 -12.13
C GLY A 58 -2.38 -3.86 -11.81
N GLU A 59 -2.54 -4.70 -12.84
CA GLU A 59 -2.27 -6.13 -12.73
C GLU A 59 -0.77 -6.43 -12.61
N PRO A 60 -0.37 -7.52 -11.92
CA PRO A 60 1.04 -7.94 -11.83
C PRO A 60 1.70 -8.20 -13.19
N THR A 61 0.90 -8.52 -14.21
CA THR A 61 1.40 -8.71 -15.57
C THR A 61 1.73 -7.39 -16.26
N GLN A 62 1.28 -6.24 -15.76
CA GLN A 62 1.43 -4.91 -16.37
C GLN A 62 2.37 -4.00 -15.56
N VAL A 63 2.35 -4.09 -14.24
CA VAL A 63 3.14 -3.25 -13.33
C VAL A 63 4.50 -3.91 -13.05
N GLY A 64 5.57 -3.12 -13.08
CA GLY A 64 6.93 -3.59 -12.77
C GLY A 64 7.63 -4.28 -13.94
N ARG A 65 7.18 -4.04 -15.18
CA ARG A 65 7.89 -4.51 -16.38
C ARG A 65 9.20 -3.76 -16.59
N GLY A 66 10.25 -4.48 -16.94
CA GLY A 66 11.58 -3.89 -17.19
C GLY A 66 12.16 -3.29 -15.92
N ASP A 67 12.55 -2.02 -15.98
CA ASP A 67 13.06 -1.24 -14.86
C ASP A 67 12.00 -0.35 -14.19
N GLN A 68 10.73 -0.47 -14.60
CA GLN A 68 9.64 0.32 -14.04
C GLN A 68 9.57 0.16 -12.52
N ARG A 69 9.61 1.28 -11.81
CA ARG A 69 9.39 1.33 -10.37
C ARG A 69 7.91 1.36 -10.04
N TYR A 70 7.57 0.73 -8.92
CA TYR A 70 6.20 0.67 -8.43
C TYR A 70 6.15 0.52 -6.92
N PHE A 71 5.04 0.90 -6.32
CA PHE A 71 4.71 0.58 -4.94
C PHE A 71 3.89 -0.71 -4.88
N LYS A 72 4.25 -1.58 -3.94
CA LYS A 72 3.41 -2.69 -3.50
C LYS A 72 2.81 -2.31 -2.15
N VAL A 73 1.49 -2.22 -2.11
CA VAL A 73 0.69 -2.05 -0.89
C VAL A 73 0.04 -3.40 -0.57
N GLU A 74 0.32 -3.93 0.60
CA GLU A 74 -0.28 -5.16 1.12
C GLU A 74 -1.13 -4.79 2.34
N LEU A 75 -2.43 -5.09 2.31
CA LEU A 75 -3.34 -4.93 3.43
C LEU A 75 -3.59 -6.30 4.02
N ARG A 76 -3.19 -6.51 5.27
CA ARG A 76 -3.42 -7.78 5.98
C ARG A 76 -4.51 -7.59 7.02
N PHE A 77 -5.47 -8.48 6.99
CA PHE A 77 -6.60 -8.52 7.91
C PHE A 77 -6.39 -9.63 8.94
N ARG A 78 -7.01 -9.51 10.12
CA ARG A 78 -7.13 -10.68 11.00
C ARG A 78 -8.11 -11.65 10.33
N PRO A 79 -7.78 -12.95 10.23
CA PRO A 79 -8.70 -13.93 9.66
C PRO A 79 -10.03 -13.91 10.39
N GLN A 80 -11.10 -13.65 9.66
CA GLN A 80 -12.47 -13.74 10.17
C GLN A 80 -13.07 -15.11 9.81
N PRO A 81 -13.90 -15.72 10.68
CA PRO A 81 -14.34 -17.11 10.49
C PRO A 81 -15.22 -17.36 9.26
N ALA A 82 -15.63 -16.32 8.54
CA ALA A 82 -16.45 -16.42 7.35
C ALA A 82 -16.04 -15.32 6.36
N GLU A 83 -15.49 -15.74 5.23
CA GLU A 83 -15.54 -15.03 3.95
C GLU A 83 -14.76 -13.72 3.82
N GLN A 84 -13.44 -13.78 3.66
CA GLN A 84 -12.69 -12.92 2.71
C GLN A 84 -11.21 -13.33 2.60
N GLU A 85 -10.59 -13.00 1.47
CA GLU A 85 -9.13 -13.04 1.33
C GLU A 85 -8.50 -12.25 2.48
N ASP A 86 -7.66 -12.90 3.29
CA ASP A 86 -6.99 -12.28 4.44
C ASP A 86 -5.98 -11.18 4.04
N GLU A 87 -5.79 -10.97 2.73
CA GLU A 87 -4.84 -10.01 2.19
C GLU A 87 -5.34 -9.36 0.89
N LEU A 88 -5.25 -8.03 0.79
CA LEU A 88 -5.40 -7.30 -0.47
C LEU A 88 -4.05 -6.72 -0.90
N THR A 89 -3.63 -7.01 -2.14
CA THR A 89 -2.44 -6.40 -2.74
C THR A 89 -2.81 -5.42 -3.84
N LEU A 90 -2.25 -4.20 -3.77
CA LEU A 90 -2.27 -3.20 -4.84
C LEU A 90 -0.86 -2.98 -5.38
N LEU A 91 -0.73 -2.94 -6.70
CA LEU A 91 0.52 -2.59 -7.39
C LEU A 91 0.31 -1.26 -8.11
N ILE A 92 1.06 -0.24 -7.73
CA ILE A 92 0.89 1.14 -8.22
C ILE A 92 2.18 1.57 -8.91
N PRO A 93 2.19 1.78 -10.24
CA PRO A 93 3.33 2.39 -10.93
C PRO A 93 3.77 3.69 -10.24
N GLU A 94 5.06 3.86 -9.96
CA GLU A 94 5.56 5.01 -9.18
C GLU A 94 5.28 6.36 -9.89
N ASP A 95 5.20 6.35 -11.23
CA ASP A 95 4.84 7.51 -12.07
C ASP A 95 3.36 7.91 -11.97
N ARG A 96 2.50 7.01 -11.50
CA ARG A 96 1.06 7.25 -11.28
C ARG A 96 0.69 7.30 -9.80
N ALA A 97 1.63 7.02 -8.91
CA ALA A 97 1.38 6.99 -7.49
C ALA A 97 0.97 8.38 -6.97
N PRO A 98 -0.11 8.48 -6.17
CA PRO A 98 -0.42 9.72 -5.47
C PRO A 98 0.77 10.19 -4.63
N SER A 99 1.02 11.51 -4.62
CA SER A 99 2.17 12.09 -3.91
C SER A 99 2.18 11.73 -2.41
N GLU A 100 1.00 11.55 -1.84
CA GLU A 100 0.76 11.15 -0.46
C GLU A 100 1.18 9.71 -0.20
N LEU A 101 1.06 8.80 -1.18
CA LEU A 101 1.57 7.42 -1.06
C LEU A 101 3.10 7.43 -0.94
N VAL A 102 3.77 8.24 -1.76
CA VAL A 102 5.23 8.41 -1.72
C VAL A 102 5.67 8.96 -0.36
N ARG A 103 4.98 9.99 0.15
CA ARG A 103 5.26 10.57 1.48
C ARG A 103 4.98 9.60 2.62
N LEU A 104 3.90 8.83 2.51
CA LEU A 104 3.55 7.80 3.48
C LEU A 104 4.65 6.75 3.55
N TRP A 105 5.14 6.26 2.40
CA TRP A 105 6.26 5.32 2.34
C TRP A 105 7.56 5.92 2.91
N ASP A 106 7.95 7.11 2.46
CA ASP A 106 9.22 7.73 2.82
C ASP A 106 9.26 8.12 4.31
N LYS A 107 8.23 8.82 4.78
CA LYS A 107 8.24 9.49 6.10
C LYS A 107 7.29 8.88 7.13
N GLY A 108 6.34 8.06 6.70
CA GLY A 108 5.27 7.58 7.58
C GLY A 108 4.27 8.68 7.99
N LEU A 109 4.21 9.77 7.22
CA LEU A 109 3.37 10.92 7.52
C LEU A 109 2.10 10.90 6.65
N VAL A 110 0.96 11.10 7.32
CA VAL A 110 -0.37 11.34 6.75
C VAL A 110 -1.01 12.60 7.30
#